data_AF-A0A7S0QAN7-F1
#
_entry.id   AF-A0A7S0QAN7-F1
#
_cell.length_a   1.000
_cell.length_b   1.000
_cell.length_c   1.000
_cell.angle_alpha   90.00
_cell.angle_beta   90.00
_cell.angle_gamma   90.00
#
_symmetry.space_group_name_H-M   'P 1'
#
loop_
_entity.id
_entity.type
_entity.pdbx_description
1 polymer ?
#
loop_
_entity_poly.entity_id
_entity_poly.type
_entity_poly.pdbx_seq_one_letter_code
_entity_poly.pdbx_strand_id
1 'polypeptide(L)'
;QLGSVEHDRLGALSGLSLRLFSGRKHQIRASCRHIGCAVLGDSRYGGGPYAQMLLHARRSSFPGPAGELYDVSCPPSWAADGGGTAASAEDAALFSQLLYLGE
;
A
#
# COMPACT_ATOMS: atom_id res chain seq x y z
N GLN A 1 3.69 13.48 -0.07
CA GLN A 1 3.89 13.73 -1.52
C GLN A 1 3.72 12.41 -2.28
N LEU A 2 3.53 12.43 -3.62
CA LEU A 2 3.63 11.19 -4.41
C LEU A 2 5.12 10.92 -4.67
N GLY A 3 5.68 9.92 -4.01
CA GLY A 3 7.02 9.42 -4.34
C GLY A 3 6.91 8.39 -5.46
N SER A 4 7.73 8.54 -6.50
CA SER A 4 7.91 7.51 -7.54
C SER A 4 9.34 6.99 -7.50
N VAL A 5 9.52 5.68 -7.68
CA VAL A 5 10.83 5.04 -7.73
C VAL A 5 10.88 4.05 -8.90
N GLU A 6 12.01 4.02 -9.60
CA GLU A 6 12.32 3.02 -10.63
C GLU A 6 12.85 1.75 -9.97
N HIS A 7 12.34 0.59 -10.38
CA HIS A 7 12.79 -0.71 -9.89
C HIS A 7 13.11 -1.63 -11.07
N ASP A 8 14.35 -2.14 -11.14
CA ASP A 8 14.88 -2.89 -12.29
C ASP A 8 13.96 -4.02 -12.81
N ARG A 9 13.30 -4.76 -11.90
CA ARG A 9 12.40 -5.86 -12.26
C ARG A 9 10.91 -5.49 -12.38
N LEU A 10 10.48 -4.41 -11.73
CA LEU A 10 9.06 -4.08 -11.54
C LEU A 10 8.65 -2.81 -12.31
N GLY A 11 9.63 -2.09 -12.86
CA GLY A 11 9.46 -0.81 -13.53
C GLY A 11 9.21 0.34 -12.56
N ALA A 12 8.57 1.39 -13.06
CA ALA A 12 8.21 2.55 -12.26
C ALA A 12 7.09 2.23 -11.26
N LEU A 13 7.36 2.48 -9.99
CA LEU A 13 6.43 2.30 -8.88
C LEU A 13 6.12 3.64 -8.22
N SER A 14 4.93 3.76 -7.62
CA SER A 14 4.53 4.96 -6.88
C SER A 14 3.83 4.60 -5.58
N GLY A 15 4.20 5.30 -4.51
CA GLY A 15 3.57 5.19 -3.20
C GLY A 15 2.33 6.08 -3.13
N LEU A 16 1.18 5.52 -2.72
CA LEU A 16 -0.09 6.24 -2.58
C LEU A 16 -0.61 6.14 -1.14
N SER A 17 -1.01 7.28 -0.58
CA SER A 17 -1.84 7.34 0.63
C SER A 17 -3.26 7.69 0.22
N LEU A 18 -4.23 6.82 0.55
CA LEU A 18 -5.62 6.95 0.11
C LEU A 18 -6.54 7.01 1.32
N ARG A 19 -7.50 7.94 1.29
CA ARG A 19 -8.62 7.98 2.24
C ARG A 19 -9.88 7.47 1.56
N LEU A 20 -10.53 6.49 2.18
CA LEU A 20 -11.80 5.96 1.69
C LEU A 20 -12.98 6.71 2.29
N PHE A 21 -13.88 7.18 1.42
CA PHE A 21 -15.17 7.77 1.78
C PHE A 21 -16.34 6.81 1.58
N SER A 22 -16.10 5.66 0.94
CA SER A 22 -17.07 4.58 0.76
C SER A 22 -16.39 3.21 0.87
N GLY A 23 -17.18 2.18 1.17
CA GLY A 23 -16.70 0.81 1.38
C GLY A 23 -17.04 -0.17 0.27
N ARG A 24 -17.04 0.24 -1.01
CA ARG A 24 -17.38 -0.69 -2.10
C ARG A 24 -16.33 -1.80 -2.21
N LYS A 25 -16.76 -3.00 -2.59
CA LYS A 25 -15.88 -4.15 -2.75
C LYS A 25 -14.76 -3.83 -3.75
N HIS A 26 -13.51 -4.08 -3.34
CA HIS A 26 -12.29 -3.85 -4.14
C HIS A 26 -12.14 -2.42 -4.69
N GLN A 27 -12.72 -1.42 -4.03
CA GLN A 27 -12.76 -0.05 -4.56
C GLN A 27 -11.39 0.50 -4.96
N ILE A 28 -10.38 0.39 -4.08
CA ILE A 28 -9.01 0.85 -4.38
C ILE A 28 -8.45 0.11 -5.60
N ARG A 29 -8.52 -1.22 -5.57
CA ARG A 29 -7.94 -2.10 -6.61
C ARG A 29 -8.52 -1.79 -7.99
N ALA A 30 -9.84 -1.67 -8.08
CA ALA A 30 -10.54 -1.35 -9.32
C ALA A 30 -10.21 0.07 -9.81
N SER A 31 -10.22 1.07 -8.90
CA SER A 31 -9.88 2.45 -9.25
C SER A 31 -8.44 2.60 -9.73
N CYS A 32 -7.48 2.00 -9.02
CA CYS A 32 -6.07 1.98 -9.39
C CYS A 32 -5.86 1.36 -10.78
N ARG A 33 -6.52 0.24 -11.09
CA ARG A 33 -6.48 -0.34 -12.44
C ARG A 33 -7.14 0.56 -13.48
N HIS A 34 -8.27 1.18 -13.18
CA HIS A 34 -8.97 2.06 -14.11
C HIS A 34 -8.11 3.25 -14.56
N ILE A 35 -7.29 3.81 -13.65
CA ILE A 35 -6.36 4.90 -13.96
C ILE A 35 -5.02 4.43 -14.57
N GLY A 36 -4.86 3.13 -14.83
CA GLY A 36 -3.63 2.56 -15.41
C GLY A 36 -2.53 2.20 -14.42
N CYS A 37 -2.73 2.43 -13.12
CA CYS A 37 -1.74 2.18 -12.06
C CYS A 37 -2.20 1.05 -11.15
N ALA A 38 -2.27 -0.19 -11.67
CA ALA A 38 -2.73 -1.34 -10.90
C ALA A 38 -1.86 -1.59 -9.65
N VAL A 39 -2.48 -2.03 -8.56
CA VAL A 39 -1.76 -2.33 -7.30
C VAL A 39 -0.81 -3.50 -7.52
N LEU A 40 0.47 -3.34 -7.16
CA LEU A 40 1.47 -4.40 -7.32
C LEU A 40 1.05 -5.68 -6.58
N GLY A 41 1.19 -6.83 -7.24
CA GLY A 41 0.78 -8.13 -6.69
C GLY A 41 -0.72 -8.42 -6.74
N ASP A 42 -1.53 -7.53 -7.34
CA ASP A 42 -2.95 -7.78 -7.57
C ASP A 42 -3.18 -8.69 -8.78
N SER A 43 -3.31 -9.98 -8.54
CA SER A 43 -3.57 -10.98 -9.58
C SER A 43 -4.90 -10.80 -10.33
N ARG A 44 -5.89 -10.14 -9.72
CA ARG A 44 -7.22 -9.96 -10.33
C ARG A 44 -7.31 -8.72 -11.21
N TYR A 45 -6.63 -7.66 -10.83
CA TYR A 45 -6.68 -6.38 -11.54
C TYR A 45 -5.40 -6.05 -12.32
N GLY A 46 -4.53 -7.04 -12.57
CA GLY A 46 -3.39 -6.90 -13.48
C GLY A 46 -2.21 -6.13 -12.88
N GLY A 47 -1.95 -6.35 -11.59
CA GLY A 47 -0.88 -5.74 -10.81
C GLY A 47 0.51 -6.30 -11.03
N GLY A 48 0.71 -7.21 -11.98
CA GLY A 48 1.98 -7.90 -12.16
C GLY A 48 2.32 -8.90 -11.04
N PRO A 49 3.36 -9.72 -11.23
CA PRO A 49 3.76 -10.72 -10.25
C PRO A 49 4.50 -10.08 -9.07
N TYR A 50 3.98 -10.30 -7.86
CA TYR A 50 4.66 -10.05 -6.59
C TYR A 50 4.21 -11.07 -5.56
N ALA A 51 5.01 -11.33 -4.53
CA ALA A 51 4.72 -12.37 -3.53
C ALA A 51 3.41 -12.11 -2.75
N GLN A 52 3.04 -10.84 -2.59
CA GLN A 52 1.82 -10.39 -1.92
C GLN A 52 1.28 -9.11 -2.56
N MET A 53 0.04 -8.75 -2.26
CA MET A 53 -0.52 -7.48 -2.74
C MET A 53 -0.01 -6.33 -1.88
N LEU A 54 0.60 -5.31 -2.50
CA LEU A 54 1.07 -4.10 -1.80
C LEU A 54 -0.06 -3.10 -1.56
N LEU A 55 -1.06 -3.52 -0.79
CA LEU A 55 -2.14 -2.67 -0.30
C LEU A 55 -2.34 -2.95 1.18
N HIS A 56 -2.14 -1.93 2.00
CA HIS A 56 -2.22 -2.05 3.46
C HIS A 56 -3.13 -0.98 4.06
N ALA A 57 -3.95 -1.39 5.02
CA ALA A 57 -4.74 -0.47 5.82
C ALA A 57 -3.87 0.10 6.96
N ARG A 58 -3.12 1.17 6.65
CA ARG A 58 -2.16 1.77 7.60
C ARG A 58 -2.83 2.36 8.85
N ARG A 59 -3.96 3.05 8.69
CA ARG A 59 -4.65 3.72 9.77
C ARG A 59 -6.16 3.54 9.64
N SER A 60 -6.81 3.24 10.75
CA SER A 60 -8.27 3.16 10.82
C SER A 60 -8.75 3.91 12.06
N SER A 61 -9.77 4.74 11.87
CA SER A 61 -10.43 5.45 12.96
C SER A 61 -11.92 5.14 12.98
N PHE A 62 -12.46 4.79 14.14
CA PHE A 62 -13.88 4.46 14.29
C PHE A 62 -14.40 4.84 15.68
N PRO A 63 -15.68 5.21 15.81
CA PRO A 63 -16.28 5.47 17.11
C PRO A 63 -16.43 4.17 17.91
N GLY A 64 -16.12 4.26 19.19
CA GLY A 64 -16.29 3.20 20.17
C GLY A 64 -17.71 3.11 20.72
N PRO A 65 -18.00 2.07 21.52
CA PRO A 65 -19.33 1.86 22.08
C PRO A 65 -19.82 3.01 22.97
N ALA A 66 -18.91 3.74 23.64
CA ALA A 66 -19.24 4.87 24.50
C ALA A 66 -19.02 6.25 23.83
N GLY A 67 -18.73 6.27 22.52
CA GLY A 67 -18.52 7.49 21.74
C GLY A 67 -17.08 8.02 21.71
N GLU A 68 -16.15 7.34 22.38
CA GLU A 68 -14.71 7.58 22.26
C GLU A 68 -14.23 7.27 20.83
N LEU A 69 -13.24 8.00 20.33
CA LEU A 69 -12.67 7.72 19.02
C LEU A 69 -11.49 6.76 19.16
N TYR A 70 -11.61 5.56 18.59
CA TYR A 70 -10.46 4.69 18.38
C TYR A 70 -9.70 5.16 17.15
N ASP A 71 -8.39 5.32 17.30
CA ASP A 71 -7.48 5.64 16.20
C ASP A 71 -6.29 4.67 16.24
N VAL A 72 -6.28 3.75 15.29
CA VAL A 72 -5.33 2.64 15.26
C VAL A 72 -4.43 2.81 14.04
N SER A 73 -3.12 2.85 14.28
CA SER A 73 -2.09 2.84 13.24
C SER A 73 -1.35 1.51 13.29
N CYS A 74 -1.18 0.88 12.14
CA CYS A 74 -0.43 -0.35 11.97
C CYS A 74 0.45 -0.20 10.71
N PRO A 75 1.78 -0.09 10.82
CA PRO A 75 2.65 -0.05 9.66
C PRO A 75 2.60 -1.39 8.90
N PRO A 76 2.77 -1.41 7.57
CA PRO A 76 2.83 -2.67 6.84
C PRO A 76 4.08 -3.46 7.24
N SER A 77 4.02 -4.78 7.11
CA SER A 77 5.15 -5.68 7.40
C SER A 77 6.38 -5.40 6.53
N TRP A 78 6.18 -4.86 5.34
CA TRP A 78 7.25 -4.41 4.44
C TRP A 78 7.81 -3.02 4.76
N ALA A 79 7.30 -2.33 5.79
CA ALA A 79 7.89 -1.08 6.31
C ALA A 79 8.91 -1.32 7.42
N ALA A 80 8.82 -2.44 8.13
CA ALA A 80 9.71 -2.74 9.25
C ALA A 80 10.99 -3.40 8.74
N ASP A 81 12.11 -2.69 8.92
CA ASP A 81 13.51 -3.13 8.84
C ASP A 81 13.72 -4.58 8.39
N GLY A 82 13.67 -4.81 7.06
CA GLY A 82 14.13 -6.03 6.40
C GLY A 82 13.48 -7.37 6.78
N GLY A 83 12.43 -7.39 7.62
CA GLY A 83 11.97 -8.62 8.29
C GLY A 83 10.70 -9.29 7.72
N GLY A 84 9.99 -8.67 6.80
CA GLY A 84 8.66 -9.15 6.38
C GLY A 84 8.52 -9.40 4.90
N THR A 85 8.79 -10.61 4.41
CA THR A 85 8.40 -11.15 3.07
C THR A 85 8.49 -10.17 1.89
N ALA A 86 9.39 -9.19 1.93
CA ALA A 86 9.84 -8.50 0.74
C ALA A 86 10.70 -9.51 -0.02
N ALA A 87 10.48 -9.64 -1.33
CA ALA A 87 11.19 -10.63 -2.12
C ALA A 87 12.71 -10.39 -2.17
N SER A 88 13.19 -9.21 -1.72
CA SER A 88 14.59 -8.82 -1.55
C SER A 88 14.71 -7.72 -0.48
N ALA A 89 15.88 -7.57 0.15
CA ALA A 89 16.21 -6.44 1.02
C ALA A 89 16.15 -5.08 0.27
N GLU A 90 16.43 -5.09 -1.03
CA GLU A 90 16.34 -3.92 -1.91
C GLU A 90 14.90 -3.44 -2.05
N ASP A 91 13.95 -4.36 -2.25
CA ASP A 91 12.51 -4.07 -2.30
C ASP A 91 12.03 -3.42 -0.99
N ALA A 92 12.50 -3.91 0.17
CA ALA A 92 12.10 -3.39 1.48
C ALA A 92 12.57 -1.94 1.70
N ALA A 93 13.81 -1.62 1.33
CA ALA A 93 14.34 -0.26 1.41
C ALA A 93 13.54 0.69 0.50
N LEU A 94 13.20 0.22 -0.70
CA LEU A 94 12.47 0.98 -1.71
C LEU A 94 11.03 1.27 -1.26
N PHE A 95 10.34 0.29 -0.68
CA PHE A 95 8.99 0.47 -0.14
C PHE A 95 8.97 1.30 1.13
N SER A 96 9.97 1.18 2.00
CA SER A 96 10.13 2.07 3.15
C SER A 96 10.27 3.52 2.68
N GLN A 97 11.10 3.78 1.68
CA GLN A 97 11.26 5.13 1.11
C GLN A 97 9.96 5.67 0.50
N LEU A 98 9.22 4.86 -0.25
CA LEU A 98 7.91 5.24 -0.80
C LEU A 98 6.87 5.55 0.28
N LEU A 99 6.91 4.83 1.41
CA LEU A 99 6.04 5.07 2.55
C LEU A 99 6.40 6.36 3.29
N TYR A 100 7.69 6.65 3.48
CA TYR A 100 8.17 7.88 4.13
C TYR A 100 7.94 9.13 3.28
N LEU A 101 8.01 9.04 1.96
CA LEU A 101 7.69 10.16 1.05
C LEU A 101 6.19 10.49 0.99
N GLY A 102 5.35 9.56 1.46
CA GLY A 102 3.89 9.67 1.51
C GLY A 102 3.33 10.32 2.78
N GLU A 103 4.16 10.56 3.81
CA GLU A 103 3.81 11.35 5.00
C GLU A 103 3.64 12.84 4.69
#